data_AF-U6L5Q3-F1
#
_entry.id   AF-U6L5Q3-F1
#
_cell.length_a   1.000
_cell.length_b   1.000
_cell.length_c   1.000
_cell.angle_alpha   90.00
_cell.angle_beta   90.00
_cell.angle_gamma   90.00
#
_symmetry.space_group_name_H-M   'P 1'
#
loop_
_entity.id
_entity.type
_entity.pdbx_description
1 polymer ?
#
loop_
_entity_poly.entity_id
_entity_poly.type
_entity_poly.pdbx_seq_one_letter_code
_entity_poly.pdbx_strand_id
1 'polypeptide(L)'
;GRLYVTQSRLAFVSLFNEATLFGQETVLLFDFLNVAAIKKRTNAIFFDNSIEFELENGERHFFATFINRDKAYDFIVALWEIYKKIAKHGLSSKAPTAICEEAAKTEKRRERKLNMQE
;
A
#
# COMPACT_ATOMS: atom_id res chain seq x y z
N GLY A 1 5.21 10.69 1.88
CA GLY A 1 3.85 10.58 1.34
C GLY A 1 2.83 10.47 2.47
N ARG A 2 1.57 10.17 2.13
CA ARG A 2 0.48 9.91 3.08
C ARG A 2 -0.05 8.51 2.85
N LEU A 3 -0.17 7.72 3.93
CA LEU A 3 -0.80 6.41 3.91
C LEU A 3 -2.24 6.56 4.39
N TYR A 4 -3.19 6.21 3.53
CA TYR A 4 -4.62 6.15 3.80
C TYR A 4 -5.01 4.70 4.04
N VAL A 5 -5.72 4.48 5.14
CA VAL A 5 -6.18 3.16 5.57
C VAL A 5 -7.70 3.18 5.57
N THR A 6 -8.30 2.29 4.79
CA THR A 6 -9.75 2.08 4.75
C THR A 6 -10.11 0.75 5.41
N GLN A 7 -11.38 0.35 5.42
CA GLN A 7 -11.80 -0.93 5.99
C GLN A 7 -11.33 -2.15 5.18
N SER A 8 -11.04 -1.97 3.88
CA SER A 8 -10.71 -3.08 2.96
C SER A 8 -9.43 -2.85 2.14
N ARG A 9 -8.90 -1.64 2.11
CA ARG A 9 -7.79 -1.23 1.24
C ARG A 9 -6.80 -0.29 1.93
N LEU A 10 -5.57 -0.30 1.45
CA LEU A 10 -4.51 0.63 1.77
C LEU A 10 -4.12 1.41 0.52
N ALA A 11 -4.03 2.74 0.64
CA ALA A 11 -3.59 3.61 -0.43
C ALA A 11 -2.45 4.50 0.05
N PHE A 12 -1.38 4.62 -0.72
CA PHE A 12 -0.29 5.54 -0.45
C PHE A 12 -0.17 6.55 -1.58
N VAL A 13 -0.08 7.83 -1.23
CA VAL A 13 0.10 8.92 -2.18
C VAL A 13 1.33 9.72 -1.78
N SER A 14 2.27 9.90 -2.71
CA SER A 14 3.44 10.76 -2.53
C SER A 14 3.59 11.72 -3.71
N LEU A 15 3.87 12.99 -3.42
CA LEU A 15 4.21 14.01 -4.42
C LEU A 15 5.71 14.03 -4.77
N PHE A 16 6.51 13.19 -4.10
CA PHE A 16 7.96 13.09 -4.27
C PHE A 16 8.30 11.65 -4.63
N ASN A 17 8.95 11.44 -5.77
CA ASN A 17 9.56 10.19 -6.20
C ASN A 17 11.03 10.43 -6.61
N GLU A 18 11.85 9.38 -6.64
CA GLU A 18 13.28 9.47 -6.97
C GLU A 18 13.54 9.84 -8.44
N ALA A 19 12.54 9.69 -9.32
CA ALA A 19 12.64 9.96 -10.76
C ALA A 19 12.36 11.42 -11.14
N THR A 20 11.72 12.21 -10.28
CA THR A 20 11.37 13.60 -10.58
C THR A 20 11.20 14.37 -9.28
N LEU A 21 12.20 15.19 -8.94
CA LEU A 21 12.13 16.15 -7.83
C LEU A 21 10.93 17.13 -7.94
N PHE A 22 10.20 17.13 -9.07
CA PHE A 22 8.90 17.79 -9.25
C PHE A 22 8.02 17.03 -10.27
N GLY A 23 6.80 16.61 -9.87
CA GLY A 23 5.66 16.51 -10.82
C GLY A 23 5.01 15.15 -11.09
N GLN A 24 5.50 14.01 -10.57
CA GLN A 24 4.83 12.72 -10.74
C GLN A 24 4.42 12.12 -9.39
N GLU A 25 3.11 11.92 -9.22
CA GLU A 25 2.54 11.34 -8.02
C GLU A 25 2.76 9.81 -7.97
N THR A 26 3.35 9.30 -6.90
CA THR A 26 3.39 7.87 -6.61
C THR A 26 2.10 7.47 -5.92
N VAL A 27 1.29 6.63 -6.58
CA VAL A 27 0.06 6.07 -6.01
C VAL A 27 0.21 4.55 -5.90
N LEU A 28 0.28 4.04 -4.68
CA LEU A 28 0.20 2.60 -4.40
C LEU A 28 -1.18 2.28 -3.83
N LEU A 29 -1.80 1.20 -4.30
CA LEU A 29 -3.11 0.77 -3.85
C LEU A 29 -3.16 -0.76 -3.79
N PHE A 30 -3.45 -1.31 -2.61
CA PHE A 30 -3.61 -2.75 -2.44
C PHE A 30 -4.69 -3.10 -1.42
N ASP A 31 -5.29 -4.28 -1.60
CA ASP A 31 -6.42 -4.76 -0.80
C ASP A 31 -5.91 -5.53 0.42
N PHE A 32 -6.60 -5.41 1.56
CA PHE A 32 -6.31 -6.20 2.76
C PHE A 32 -6.44 -7.71 2.54
N LEU A 33 -7.23 -8.11 1.53
CA LEU A 33 -7.32 -9.50 1.08
C LEU A 33 -5.96 -10.05 0.66
N ASN A 34 -5.13 -9.23 0.01
CA ASN A 34 -3.85 -9.65 -0.54
C ASN A 34 -2.72 -9.53 0.48
N VAL A 35 -2.99 -9.05 1.71
CA VAL A 35 -1.96 -8.86 2.73
C VAL A 35 -1.74 -10.18 3.46
N ALA A 36 -0.52 -10.71 3.35
CA ALA A 36 -0.07 -11.91 4.04
C ALA A 36 0.50 -11.62 5.44
N ALA A 37 1.27 -10.53 5.59
CA ALA A 37 1.83 -10.14 6.89
C ALA A 37 2.06 -8.63 7.04
N ILE A 38 1.99 -8.15 8.28
CA ILE A 38 2.29 -6.76 8.66
C ILE A 38 3.32 -6.77 9.80
N LYS A 39 4.50 -6.20 9.56
CA LYS A 39 5.64 -6.27 10.49
C LYS A 39 6.15 -4.87 10.84
N LYS A 40 6.42 -4.62 12.12
CA LYS A 40 7.21 -3.46 12.54
C LYS A 40 8.67 -3.71 12.19
N ARG A 41 9.32 -2.74 11.57
CA ARG A 41 10.74 -2.79 11.22
C ARG A 41 11.46 -1.60 11.84
N THR A 42 12.66 -1.87 12.33
CA THR A 42 13.63 -0.88 12.77
C THR A 42 14.91 -1.23 12.04
N ASN A 43 15.26 -0.47 11.01
CA ASN A 43 16.50 -0.68 10.27
C ASN A 43 17.51 0.36 10.74
N ALA A 44 18.49 -0.10 11.54
CA ALA A 44 19.45 0.69 12.29
C ALA A 44 20.38 1.61 11.45
N ILE A 45 20.29 1.56 10.13
CA ILE A 45 21.18 2.30 9.21
C ILE A 45 20.46 3.46 8.51
N PHE A 46 19.15 3.37 8.23
CA PHE A 46 18.46 4.40 7.43
C PHE A 46 17.00 4.68 7.80
N PHE A 47 16.29 3.75 8.45
CA PHE A 47 14.83 3.89 8.65
C PHE A 47 14.40 3.36 10.02
N ASP A 48 14.47 4.26 11.00
CA ASP A 48 13.74 4.09 12.25
C ASP A 48 12.25 4.36 11.98
N ASN A 49 11.39 3.57 12.60
CA ASN A 49 9.93 3.71 12.53
C ASN A 49 9.31 3.34 11.16
N SER A 50 9.54 2.12 10.69
CA SER A 50 8.90 1.58 9.49
C SER A 50 7.90 0.45 9.77
N ILE A 51 6.95 0.30 8.85
CA ILE A 51 5.98 -0.78 8.79
C ILE A 51 6.10 -1.42 7.41
N GLU A 52 6.31 -2.74 7.41
CA GLU A 52 6.38 -3.58 6.21
C GLU A 52 5.04 -4.29 6.00
N PHE A 53 4.54 -4.24 4.78
CA PHE A 53 3.41 -5.03 4.30
C PHE A 53 3.94 -6.07 3.31
N GLU A 54 3.70 -7.34 3.61
CA GLU A 54 4.00 -8.46 2.72
C GLU A 54 2.70 -8.94 2.10
N LEU A 55 2.66 -8.96 0.76
CA LEU A 55 1.51 -9.41 -0.01
C LEU A 55 1.60 -10.91 -0.34
N GLU A 56 0.47 -11.55 -0.64
CA GLU A 56 0.41 -12.98 -0.99
C GLU A 56 1.19 -13.32 -2.26
N ASN A 57 1.35 -12.36 -3.19
CA ASN A 57 2.17 -12.50 -4.39
C ASN A 57 3.69 -12.40 -4.12
N GLY A 58 4.10 -12.23 -2.85
CA GLY A 58 5.50 -12.08 -2.44
C GLY A 58 6.04 -10.65 -2.50
N GLU A 59 5.25 -9.69 -2.96
CA GLU A 59 5.62 -8.27 -2.99
C GLU A 59 5.70 -7.70 -1.57
N ARG A 60 6.67 -6.81 -1.32
CA ARG A 60 6.87 -6.18 -0.02
C ARG A 60 6.92 -4.67 -0.16
N HIS A 61 6.01 -3.99 0.54
CA HIS A 61 5.98 -2.54 0.62
C HIS A 61 6.47 -2.06 1.98
N PHE A 62 7.40 -1.11 1.95
CA PHE A 62 7.99 -0.52 3.13
C PHE A 62 7.56 0.94 3.24
N PHE A 63 6.83 1.26 4.29
CA PHE A 63 6.52 2.64 4.65
C PHE A 63 7.36 3.02 5.86
N ALA A 64 8.13 4.10 5.76
CA ALA A 64 8.99 4.59 6.82
C ALA A 64 8.46 5.92 7.39
N THR A 65 9.18 6.48 8.36
CA THR A 65 8.96 7.83 8.91
C THR A 65 7.56 8.07 9.50
N PHE A 66 6.97 7.04 10.11
CA PHE A 66 5.71 7.21 10.83
C PHE A 66 5.90 8.10 12.06
N ILE A 67 5.08 9.17 12.16
CA ILE A 67 5.05 10.07 13.33
C ILE A 67 4.80 9.28 14.63
N ASN A 68 3.90 8.30 14.58
CA ASN A 68 3.61 7.41 15.70
C ASN A 68 3.43 5.98 15.19
N ARG A 69 4.56 5.30 14.92
CA ARG A 69 4.57 3.95 14.33
C ARG A 69 3.70 2.98 15.13
N ASP A 70 3.86 2.92 16.44
CA ASP A 70 3.21 1.89 17.24
C ASP A 70 1.68 2.06 17.24
N LYS A 71 1.17 3.29 17.41
CA LYS A 71 -0.28 3.55 17.28
C LYS A 71 -0.80 3.26 15.88
N ALA A 72 -0.06 3.62 14.83
CA ALA A 72 -0.47 3.35 13.46
C ALA A 72 -0.49 1.83 13.17
N TYR A 73 0.52 1.11 13.64
CA TYR A 73 0.62 -0.34 13.52
C TYR A 73 -0.56 -1.03 14.21
N ASP A 74 -0.82 -0.69 15.48
CA ASP A 74 -1.91 -1.30 16.24
C ASP A 74 -3.27 -1.06 15.58
N PHE A 75 -3.49 0.16 15.07
CA PHE A 75 -4.71 0.51 14.33
C PHE A 75 -4.87 -0.29 13.03
N ILE A 76 -3.81 -0.38 12.22
CA ILE A 76 -3.84 -1.08 10.93
C ILE A 76 -4.03 -2.59 11.14
N VAL A 77 -3.34 -3.18 12.12
CA VAL A 77 -3.50 -4.60 12.47
C VAL A 77 -4.91 -4.88 12.96
N ALA A 78 -5.48 -4.02 13.82
CA ALA A 78 -6.86 -4.17 14.28
C ALA A 78 -7.86 -4.15 13.11
N LEU A 79 -7.70 -3.24 12.14
CA LEU A 79 -8.54 -3.21 10.94
C LEU A 79 -8.37 -4.45 10.07
N TRP A 80 -7.14 -4.93 9.88
CA TRP A 80 -6.87 -6.14 9.11
C TRP A 80 -7.50 -7.39 9.76
N GLU A 81 -7.45 -7.51 11.09
CA GLU A 81 -8.12 -8.58 11.83
C GLU A 81 -9.65 -8.52 11.71
N ILE A 82 -10.22 -7.32 11.80
CA ILE A 82 -11.66 -7.10 11.59
C ILE A 82 -12.03 -7.50 10.15
N TYR A 83 -11.26 -7.09 9.15
CA TYR A 83 -11.47 -7.44 7.76
C TYR A 83 -11.44 -8.96 7.55
N LYS A 84 -10.44 -9.67 8.11
CA LYS A 84 -10.36 -11.14 8.04
C LYS A 84 -11.59 -11.82 8.63
N LYS A 85 -12.11 -11.33 9.76
CA LYS A 85 -13.34 -11.84 10.36
C LYS A 85 -14.54 -11.61 9.44
N ILE A 86 -14.70 -10.41 8.90
CA ILE A 86 -15.81 -10.08 7.98
C ILE A 86 -15.75 -10.93 6.71
N ALA A 87 -14.55 -11.10 6.12
CA ALA A 87 -14.32 -11.92 4.94
C ALA A 87 -14.67 -13.39 5.20
N LYS A 88 -14.30 -13.93 6.37
CA LYS A 88 -14.68 -15.29 6.79
C LYS A 88 -16.19 -15.47 6.92
N HIS A 89 -16.92 -14.43 7.33
CA HIS A 89 -18.38 -14.45 7.46
C HIS A 89 -19.13 -14.11 6.16
N GLY A 90 -18.44 -13.99 5.02
CA GLY A 90 -19.08 -13.84 3.70
C GLY A 90 -19.72 -12.48 3.42
N LEU A 91 -19.49 -11.48 4.28
CA LEU A 91 -20.07 -10.13 4.17
C LEU A 91 -19.22 -9.17 3.33
N SER A 92 -18.25 -9.68 2.56
CA SER A 92 -17.39 -8.83 1.72
C SER A 92 -18.21 -8.27 0.55
N SER A 93 -18.75 -7.07 0.73
CA SER A 93 -19.20 -6.26 -0.40
C SER A 93 -17.99 -6.05 -1.31
N LYS A 94 -18.08 -6.48 -2.57
CA LYS A 94 -17.08 -6.11 -3.58
C LYS A 94 -17.15 -4.59 -3.70
N ALA A 95 -16.19 -3.89 -3.09
CA ALA A 95 -15.98 -2.47 -3.34
C ALA A 95 -15.70 -2.29 -4.85
N PRO A 96 -16.14 -1.19 -5.47
CA PRO A 96 -16.04 -1.01 -6.91
C PRO A 96 -14.58 -1.12 -7.37
N THR A 97 -14.32 -2.21 -8.10
CA THR A 97 -13.03 -2.58 -8.70
C THR A 97 -12.49 -1.53 -9.69
N ALA A 98 -13.35 -0.62 -10.14
CA ALA A 98 -13.06 0.39 -11.16
C ALA A 98 -11.83 1.26 -10.82
N ILE A 99 -11.66 1.68 -9.56
CA ILE A 99 -10.54 2.56 -9.17
C ILE A 99 -9.19 1.80 -9.15
N CYS A 100 -9.19 0.51 -8.77
CA CYS A 100 -7.96 -0.31 -8.76
C CYS A 100 -7.48 -0.66 -10.17
N GLU A 101 -8.41 -0.96 -11.08
CA GLU A 101 -8.06 -1.26 -12.47
C GLU A 101 -7.50 -0.03 -13.18
N GLU A 102 -8.01 1.16 -12.88
CA GLU A 102 -7.58 2.39 -13.54
C GLU A 102 -6.18 2.81 -13.11
N ALA A 103 -5.84 2.70 -11.82
CA ALA A 103 -4.48 2.93 -11.32
C ALA A 103 -3.47 1.92 -11.90
N ALA A 104 -3.79 0.61 -11.85
CA ALA A 104 -2.91 -0.44 -12.37
C ALA A 104 -2.78 -0.43 -13.91
N LYS A 105 -3.83 -0.09 -14.66
CA LYS A 105 -3.78 0.09 -16.12
C LYS A 105 -2.99 1.33 -16.49
N THR A 106 -3.07 2.40 -15.69
CA THR A 106 -2.31 3.62 -15.92
C THR A 106 -0.81 3.37 -15.75
N GLU A 107 -0.41 2.61 -14.73
CA GLU A 107 0.98 2.20 -14.51
C GLU A 107 1.49 1.32 -15.67
N LYS A 108 0.79 0.22 -15.99
CA LYS A 108 1.19 -0.71 -17.08
C LYS A 108 1.17 -0.07 -18.48
N ARG A 109 0.26 0.86 -18.75
CA ARG A 109 0.20 1.60 -20.02
C ARG A 109 1.35 2.62 -20.13
N ARG A 110 1.86 3.13 -19.00
CA ARG A 110 2.98 4.07 -18.95
C ARG A 110 4.33 3.34 -19.14
N GLU A 111 4.52 2.20 -18.49
CA GLU A 111 5.70 1.33 -18.70
C GLU A 111 5.87 0.95 -20.18
N ARG A 112 4.76 0.57 -20.85
CA ARG A 112 4.78 0.24 -22.29
C ARG A 112 5.11 1.43 -23.20
N LYS A 113 4.85 2.67 -22.79
CA LYS A 113 5.21 3.87 -23.57
C LYS A 113 6.68 4.26 -23.40
N LEU A 114 7.26 3.99 -22.23
CA LEU A 114 8.68 4.25 -21.95
C LEU A 114 9.58 3.29 -22.76
N ASN A 115 9.23 2.00 -22.79
CA ASN A 115 10.00 0.96 -23.51
C ASN A 115 9.87 1.00 -25.05
N MET A 116 9.12 1.97 -25.59
CA MET A 116 8.91 2.14 -27.03
C MET A 116 9.67 3.36 -27.59
N GLN A 117 10.39 4.08 -26.73
CA GLN A 117 11.17 5.27 -27.06
C GLN A 117 12.69 5.04 -26.96
N GLU A 118 13.14 3.80 -26.73
CA GLU A 118 14.54 3.35 -26.86
C GLU A 118 14.79 2.62 -28.18
#